data_AF-A0A4U3AUV2-F1
#
_entry.id   AF-A0A4U3AUV2-F1
#
_cell.length_a   1.000
_cell.length_b   1.000
_cell.length_c   1.000
_cell.angle_alpha   90.00
_cell.angle_beta   90.00
_cell.angle_gamma   90.00
#
_symmetry.space_group_name_H-M   'P 1'
#
loop_
_entity.id
_entity.type
_entity.pdbx_description
1 polymer ?
#
loop_
_entity_poly.entity_id
_entity_poly.type
_entity_poly.pdbx_seq_one_letter_code
_entity_poly.pdbx_strand_id
1 'polypeptide(L)'
;MIRDKSKMIHLFLLLIVTTVFIWSVIKPARYSSWAAEAIPAVLGLIIIIAIYNKFRFTTLSYIIIAILAIIMFTGGHYTYSKVPLFNWIKDVFDLNRNHYDRFGHLIKGLVTIVIREILLRKTQ
;
A
#
# COMPACT_ATOMS: atom_id res chain seq x y z
N MET A 1 -15.05 -18.46 15.65
CA MET A 1 -13.87 -17.91 16.35
C MET A 1 -12.71 -17.52 15.42
N ILE A 2 -12.03 -18.43 14.68
CA ILE A 2 -10.91 -18.06 13.79
C ILE A 2 -11.37 -17.17 12.62
N ARG A 3 -12.51 -17.52 11.98
CA ARG A 3 -13.10 -16.78 10.86
C ARG A 3 -13.54 -15.36 11.24
N ASP A 4 -13.93 -15.14 12.50
CA ASP A 4 -14.30 -13.82 13.02
C ASP A 4 -13.07 -12.97 13.30
N LYS A 5 -12.01 -13.55 13.88
CA LYS A 5 -10.72 -12.85 14.08
C LYS A 5 -10.14 -12.34 12.77
N SER A 6 -10.18 -13.13 11.68
CA SER A 6 -9.70 -12.68 10.37
C SER A 6 -10.54 -11.52 9.81
N LYS A 7 -11.87 -11.51 9.99
CA LYS A 7 -12.70 -10.37 9.58
C LYS A 7 -12.31 -9.10 10.32
N MET A 8 -12.10 -9.18 11.63
CA MET A 8 -11.66 -8.03 12.43
C MET A 8 -10.31 -7.49 11.95
N ILE A 9 -9.35 -8.36 11.62
CA ILE A 9 -8.05 -7.92 11.06
C ILE A 9 -8.26 -7.21 9.71
N HIS A 10 -9.11 -7.74 8.83
CA HIS A 10 -9.32 -7.13 7.51
C HIS A 10 -9.99 -5.75 7.64
N LEU A 11 -10.96 -5.60 8.54
CA LEU A 11 -11.60 -4.31 8.83
C LEU A 11 -10.61 -3.32 9.44
N PHE A 12 -9.75 -3.79 10.35
CA PHE A 12 -8.71 -2.96 10.95
C PHE A 12 -7.71 -2.47 9.91
N LEU A 13 -7.24 -3.35 9.01
CA LEU A 13 -6.39 -2.96 7.88
C LEU A 13 -7.07 -1.93 6.98
N LEU A 14 -8.35 -2.15 6.64
CA LEU A 14 -9.13 -1.22 5.83
C LEU A 14 -9.25 0.16 6.49
N LEU A 15 -9.49 0.20 7.80
CA LEU A 15 -9.56 1.44 8.58
C LEU A 15 -8.23 2.19 8.56
N ILE A 16 -7.11 1.50 8.78
CA ILE A 16 -5.77 2.11 8.71
C ILE A 16 -5.53 2.70 7.32
N VAL A 17 -5.73 1.89 6.26
CA VAL A 17 -5.49 2.32 4.88
C VAL A 17 -6.37 3.51 4.51
N THR A 18 -7.63 3.51 4.94
CA THR A 18 -8.57 4.62 4.70
C THR A 18 -8.14 5.88 5.45
N THR A 19 -7.67 5.75 6.68
CA THR A 19 -7.16 6.88 7.48
C THR A 19 -5.94 7.50 6.81
N VAL A 20 -4.99 6.67 6.37
CA VAL A 20 -3.79 7.12 5.64
C VAL A 20 -4.16 7.75 4.30
N PHE A 21 -5.12 7.17 3.58
CA PHE A 21 -5.63 7.73 2.33
C PHE A 21 -6.19 9.15 2.55
N ILE A 22 -7.11 9.31 3.51
CA ILE A 22 -7.71 10.61 3.83
C ILE A 22 -6.62 11.61 4.20
N TRP A 23 -5.71 11.23 5.09
CA TRP A 23 -4.56 12.07 5.46
C TRP A 23 -3.72 12.47 4.23
N SER A 24 -3.45 11.54 3.32
CA SER A 24 -2.60 11.81 2.16
C SER A 24 -3.14 12.86 1.19
N VAL A 25 -4.47 12.99 1.10
CA VAL A 25 -5.18 13.95 0.24
C VAL A 25 -5.14 15.37 0.80
N ILE A 26 -4.92 15.51 2.12
CA ILE A 26 -4.92 16.81 2.78
C ILE A 26 -3.57 17.47 2.52
N LYS A 27 -3.55 18.50 1.65
CA LYS A 27 -2.34 19.30 1.33
C LYS A 27 -1.12 18.46 0.88
N PRO A 28 -1.24 17.59 -0.14
CA PRO A 28 -0.08 16.94 -0.71
C PRO A 28 0.86 17.98 -1.34
N ALA A 29 2.15 17.64 -1.44
CA ALA A 29 3.17 18.49 -2.06
C ALA A 29 2.80 18.93 -3.49
N ARG A 30 2.13 18.04 -4.26
CA ARG A 30 1.56 18.36 -5.56
C ARG A 30 0.43 17.38 -5.89
N TYR A 31 -0.76 17.89 -6.20
CA TYR A 31 -1.92 17.05 -6.52
C TYR A 31 -1.73 16.17 -7.76
N SER A 32 -1.01 16.63 -8.80
CA SER A 32 -0.76 15.80 -9.99
C SER A 32 0.13 14.59 -9.69
N SER A 33 1.19 14.78 -8.89
CA SER A 33 2.05 13.69 -8.43
C SER A 33 1.32 12.76 -7.46
N TRP A 34 0.51 13.33 -6.55
CA TRP A 34 -0.35 12.53 -5.68
C TRP A 34 -1.32 11.66 -6.48
N ALA A 35 -1.99 12.22 -7.50
CA ALA A 35 -2.94 11.49 -8.32
C ALA A 35 -2.28 10.34 -9.10
N ALA A 36 -1.09 10.59 -9.68
CA ALA A 36 -0.35 9.56 -10.41
C ALA A 36 -0.03 8.32 -9.55
N GLU A 37 0.24 8.52 -8.26
CA GLU A 37 0.59 7.45 -7.32
C GLU A 37 -0.64 6.88 -6.61
N ALA A 38 -1.59 7.72 -6.20
CA ALA A 38 -2.73 7.31 -5.39
C ALA A 38 -3.84 6.64 -6.21
N ILE A 39 -4.09 7.08 -7.46
CA ILE A 39 -5.17 6.52 -8.29
C ILE A 39 -5.00 5.01 -8.52
N PRO A 40 -3.83 4.48 -8.92
CA PRO A 40 -3.64 3.05 -9.08
C PRO A 40 -3.90 2.27 -7.78
N ALA A 41 -3.47 2.79 -6.63
CA ALA A 41 -3.70 2.18 -5.33
C ALA A 41 -5.20 2.15 -4.98
N VAL A 42 -5.90 3.25 -5.19
CA VAL A 42 -7.35 3.36 -4.95
C VAL A 42 -8.13 2.39 -5.84
N LEU A 43 -7.80 2.31 -7.13
CA LEU A 43 -8.44 1.36 -8.05
C LEU A 43 -8.21 -0.09 -7.61
N GLY A 44 -6.97 -0.42 -7.20
CA GLY A 44 -6.65 -1.73 -6.64
C GLY A 44 -7.50 -2.05 -5.40
N LEU A 45 -7.61 -1.11 -4.45
CA LEU A 45 -8.43 -1.28 -3.25
C LEU A 45 -9.92 -1.46 -3.58
N ILE A 46 -10.48 -0.68 -4.51
CA ILE A 46 -11.87 -0.80 -4.95
C ILE A 46 -12.13 -2.21 -5.50
N ILE A 47 -11.24 -2.73 -6.35
CA ILE A 47 -11.37 -4.08 -6.90
C ILE A 47 -11.36 -5.12 -5.78
N ILE A 48 -10.40 -5.04 -4.85
CA ILE A 48 -10.26 -5.98 -3.73
C ILE A 48 -11.49 -5.97 -2.83
N ILE A 49 -12.05 -4.79 -2.54
CA ILE A 49 -13.29 -4.64 -1.76
C ILE A 49 -14.47 -5.24 -2.51
N ALA A 50 -14.63 -4.93 -3.80
CA ALA A 50 -15.73 -5.41 -4.63
C ALA A 50 -15.76 -6.94 -4.75
N ILE A 51 -14.58 -7.59 -4.80
CA ILE A 51 -14.49 -9.05 -4.90
C ILE A 51 -14.40 -9.74 -3.53
N TYR A 52 -14.37 -9.03 -2.41
CA TYR A 52 -14.14 -9.60 -1.07
C TYR A 52 -15.07 -10.77 -0.72
N ASN A 53 -16.35 -10.67 -1.11
CA ASN A 53 -17.36 -11.70 -0.86
C ASN A 53 -17.26 -12.89 -1.84
N LYS A 54 -16.70 -12.68 -3.03
CA LYS A 54 -16.55 -13.71 -4.09
C LYS A 54 -15.20 -14.43 -4.02
N PHE A 55 -14.14 -13.70 -3.67
CA PHE A 55 -12.77 -14.17 -3.59
C PHE A 55 -12.09 -13.49 -2.40
N ARG A 56 -12.00 -14.22 -1.29
CA ARG A 56 -11.38 -13.72 -0.07
C ARG A 56 -9.91 -14.11 -0.03
N PHE A 57 -9.03 -13.12 -0.18
CA PHE A 57 -7.59 -13.31 -0.03
C PHE A 57 -7.20 -13.81 1.38
N THR A 58 -6.00 -14.34 1.51
CA THR A 58 -5.37 -14.60 2.80
C THR A 58 -5.11 -13.30 3.56
N THR A 59 -5.05 -13.39 4.89
CA THR A 59 -4.67 -12.25 5.74
C THR A 59 -3.31 -11.67 5.32
N LEU A 60 -2.35 -12.51 4.95
CA LEU A 60 -1.04 -12.09 4.46
C LEU A 60 -1.16 -11.20 3.21
N SER A 61 -1.95 -11.62 2.22
CA SER A 61 -2.19 -10.82 1.02
C SER A 61 -2.85 -9.48 1.34
N TYR A 62 -3.81 -9.44 2.27
CA TYR A 62 -4.38 -8.15 2.72
C TYR A 62 -3.35 -7.25 3.43
N ILE A 63 -2.45 -7.82 4.24
CA ILE A 63 -1.35 -7.07 4.86
C ILE A 63 -0.42 -6.48 3.79
N ILE A 64 -0.03 -7.28 2.79
CA ILE A 64 0.83 -6.83 1.69
C ILE A 64 0.15 -5.70 0.91
N ILE A 65 -1.12 -5.86 0.54
CA ILE A 65 -1.90 -4.84 -0.16
C ILE A 65 -1.98 -3.55 0.67
N ALA A 66 -2.23 -3.66 1.98
CA ALA A 66 -2.29 -2.51 2.87
C ALA A 66 -0.96 -1.76 2.95
N ILE A 67 0.16 -2.48 3.11
CA ILE A 67 1.51 -1.88 3.13
C ILE A 67 1.79 -1.14 1.82
N LEU A 68 1.48 -1.76 0.68
CA LEU A 68 1.69 -1.15 -0.64
C LEU A 68 0.87 0.13 -0.81
N ALA A 69 -0.41 0.10 -0.43
CA ALA A 69 -1.27 1.28 -0.48
C ALA A 69 -0.74 2.41 0.41
N ILE A 70 -0.32 2.11 1.64
CA ILE A 70 0.25 3.08 2.58
C ILE A 70 1.52 3.72 2.00
N ILE A 71 2.40 2.93 1.39
CA ILE A 71 3.62 3.43 0.73
C ILE A 71 3.26 4.39 -0.41
N MET A 72 2.30 4.02 -1.26
CA MET A 72 1.88 4.86 -2.39
C MET A 72 1.23 6.17 -1.91
N PHE A 73 0.37 6.13 -0.89
CA PHE A 73 -0.25 7.33 -0.32
C PHE A 73 0.77 8.24 0.36
N THR A 74 1.73 7.68 1.09
CA THR A 74 2.81 8.44 1.74
C THR A 74 3.72 9.09 0.70
N GLY A 75 4.10 8.32 -0.33
CA GLY A 75 4.89 8.82 -1.47
C GLY A 75 4.16 9.92 -2.25
N GLY A 76 2.86 9.78 -2.48
CA GLY A 76 2.04 10.80 -3.12
C GLY A 76 1.88 12.08 -2.29
N HIS A 77 1.73 11.95 -0.96
CA HIS A 77 1.57 13.10 -0.06
C HIS A 77 2.84 13.96 -0.01
N TYR A 78 4.00 13.36 0.23
CA TYR A 78 5.25 14.11 0.37
C TYR A 78 5.96 14.35 -0.96
N THR A 79 5.69 13.57 -2.00
CA THR A 79 6.62 13.24 -3.10
C THR A 79 7.68 12.25 -2.63
N TYR A 80 7.93 11.22 -3.43
CA TYR A 80 8.90 10.15 -3.14
C TYR A 80 10.29 10.67 -2.72
N SER A 81 10.77 11.75 -3.33
CA SER A 81 12.07 12.35 -3.01
C SER A 81 12.12 13.13 -1.70
N LYS A 82 10.98 13.35 -1.03
CA LYS A 82 10.86 14.22 0.15
C LYS A 82 10.27 13.52 1.37
N VAL A 83 10.09 12.19 1.34
CA VAL A 83 9.57 11.45 2.50
C VAL A 83 10.51 11.63 3.70
N PRO A 84 10.05 12.20 4.83
CA PRO A 84 10.92 12.63 5.93
C PRO A 84 11.81 11.51 6.50
N LEU A 85 11.26 10.31 6.66
CA LEU A 85 12.00 9.15 7.15
C LEU A 85 13.24 8.85 6.31
N PHE A 86 13.12 8.94 4.98
CA PHE A 86 14.24 8.67 4.09
C PHE A 86 15.16 9.87 3.89
N ASN A 87 14.73 11.08 4.24
CA ASN A 87 15.65 12.20 4.37
C ASN A 87 16.57 11.98 5.58
N TRP A 88 16.01 11.57 6.72
CA TRP A 88 16.82 11.22 7.90
C TRP A 88 17.80 10.08 7.61
N ILE A 89 17.36 8.99 6.96
CA ILE A 89 18.26 7.89 6.54
C ILE A 89 19.34 8.43 5.58
N LYS A 90 18.95 9.28 4.62
CA LYS A 90 19.90 9.89 3.69
C LYS A 90 20.98 10.67 4.45
N ASP A 91 20.60 11.47 5.44
CA ASP A 91 21.53 12.31 6.20
C ASP A 91 22.42 11.46 7.15
N VAL A 92 21.88 10.42 7.79
CA VAL A 92 22.64 9.53 8.69
C VAL A 92 23.69 8.69 7.95
N PHE A 93 23.37 8.24 6.74
CA PHE A 93 24.25 7.39 5.93
C PHE A 93 24.98 8.16 4.80
N ASP A 94 24.95 9.50 4.83
CA ASP A 94 25.54 10.39 3.83
C ASP A 94 25.23 10.00 2.37
N LEU A 95 23.98 9.62 2.12
CA LEU A 95 23.54 9.20 0.79
C LEU A 95 23.33 10.43 -0.11
N ASN A 96 23.66 10.29 -1.39
CA ASN A 96 23.48 11.39 -2.36
C ASN A 96 22.00 11.83 -2.51
N ARG A 97 21.03 10.94 -2.26
CA ARG A 97 19.59 11.27 -2.35
C ARG A 97 18.70 10.39 -1.48
N ASN A 98 17.46 10.85 -1.29
CA ASN A 98 16.37 10.08 -0.70
C ASN A 98 16.00 8.89 -1.63
N HIS A 99 16.05 7.67 -1.09
CA HIS A 99 15.81 6.41 -1.81
C HIS A 99 14.45 5.76 -1.52
N TYR A 100 13.45 6.53 -1.06
CA TYR A 100 12.11 6.00 -0.77
C TYR A 100 11.48 5.28 -1.96
N ASP A 101 11.75 5.75 -3.17
CA ASP A 101 11.27 5.13 -4.41
C ASP A 101 11.80 3.70 -4.60
N ARG A 102 13.10 3.50 -4.40
CA ARG A 102 13.71 2.16 -4.48
C ARG A 102 13.15 1.23 -3.43
N PHE A 103 12.93 1.73 -2.21
CA PHE A 103 12.27 0.96 -1.16
C PHE A 103 10.84 0.58 -1.55
N GLY A 104 10.06 1.54 -2.06
CA GLY A 104 8.72 1.27 -2.58
C GLY A 104 8.73 0.20 -3.68
N HIS A 105 9.68 0.27 -4.62
CA HIS A 105 9.85 -0.74 -5.67
C HIS A 105 10.22 -2.13 -5.13
N LEU A 106 11.08 -2.20 -4.11
CA LEU A 106 11.40 -3.46 -3.44
C LEU A 106 10.15 -4.09 -2.82
N ILE A 107 9.37 -3.28 -2.07
CA ILE A 107 8.14 -3.76 -1.43
C ILE A 107 7.07 -4.12 -2.46
N LYS A 108 6.98 -3.42 -3.60
CA LYS A 108 6.12 -3.79 -4.74
C LYS A 108 6.38 -5.22 -5.22
N GLY A 109 7.60 -5.76 -5.08
CA GLY A 109 7.90 -7.17 -5.38
C GLY A 109 7.07 -8.19 -4.59
N LEU A 110 6.59 -7.83 -3.38
CA LEU A 110 5.73 -8.69 -2.55
C LEU A 110 4.37 -8.98 -3.19
N VAL A 111 3.95 -8.18 -4.20
CA VAL A 111 2.76 -8.47 -5.02
C VAL A 111 2.81 -9.88 -5.62
N THR A 112 3.99 -10.44 -5.86
CA THR A 112 4.18 -11.82 -6.34
C THR A 112 3.47 -12.85 -5.46
N ILE A 113 3.40 -12.63 -4.14
CA ILE A 113 2.68 -13.51 -3.20
C ILE A 113 1.17 -13.45 -3.46
N VAL A 114 0.64 -12.26 -3.69
CA VAL A 114 -0.78 -12.04 -4.00
C VAL A 114 -1.14 -12.68 -5.34
N ILE A 115 -0.30 -12.50 -6.37
CA ILE A 115 -0.49 -13.13 -7.69
C ILE A 115 -0.45 -14.65 -7.56
N ARG A 116 0.54 -15.19 -6.83
CA ARG A 116 0.66 -16.64 -6.58
C ARG A 116 -0.62 -17.18 -5.92
N GLU A 117 -1.18 -16.47 -4.95
CA GLU A 117 -2.44 -16.87 -4.31
C GLU A 117 -3.59 -16.96 -5.32
N ILE A 118 -3.71 -15.97 -6.22
CA ILE A 118 -4.74 -15.96 -7.26
C ILE A 118 -4.58 -17.17 -8.17
N LEU A 119 -3.37 -17.40 -8.70
CA LEU A 119 -3.07 -18.50 -9.63
C LEU A 119 -3.39 -19.86 -9.01
N LEU A 120 -2.94 -20.11 -7.78
CA LEU A 120 -3.19 -21.39 -7.11
C LEU A 120 -4.67 -21.65 -6.83
N ARG A 121 -5.49 -20.60 -6.64
CA ARG A 121 -6.92 -20.75 -6.31
C ARG A 121 -7.85 -20.67 -7.52
N LYS A 122 -7.32 -20.35 -8.71
CA LYS A 122 -8.10 -20.20 -9.95
C LYS A 122 -7.71 -21.19 -11.03
N THR A 123 -6.53 -21.78 -10.95
CA THR A 123 -6.02 -22.73 -11.93
C THR A 123 -5.97 -24.17 -11.38
N GLN A 124 -6.25 -24.38 -10.10
CA GLN A 124 -6.52 -25.70 -9.51
C GLN A 124 -8.02 -25.94 -9.46
#